data_AF-A0A7J5B9Q2-F1
#
_entry.id   AF-A0A7J5B9Q2-F1
#
_cell.length_a   1.000
_cell.length_b   1.000
_cell.length_c   1.000
_cell.angle_alpha   90.00
_cell.angle_beta   90.00
_cell.angle_gamma   90.00
#
_symmetry.space_group_name_H-M   'P 1'
#
loop_
_entity.id
_entity.type
_entity.pdbx_description
1 polymer ?
#
loop_
_entity_poly.entity_id
_entity_poly.type
_entity_poly.pdbx_seq_one_letter_code
_entity_poly.pdbx_strand_id
1 'polypeptide(L)'
;MPVEDDGMNPTTVPELMLSPVKLDPLTGNEEFQGVDATVLDFWRFALPDLRMNNARGYLAEFLVHKALGVNAARVEWDVADVRWQGLNIEVKSSAYLQLWDQRAPSRISFGGLKSRILLPSGKYSAEITYNADIYVFCVHTVRNHSEYNPL
;
A
#
# COMPACT_ATOMS: atom_id res chain seq x y z
N MET A 1 -12.80 4.75 -63.43
CA MET A 1 -12.28 4.45 -62.07
C MET A 1 -12.53 5.68 -61.24
N PRO A 2 -13.33 5.62 -60.16
CA PRO A 2 -13.55 6.76 -59.29
C PRO A 2 -12.32 6.98 -58.41
N VAL A 3 -12.09 8.26 -58.13
CA VAL A 3 -11.02 8.82 -57.32
C VAL A 3 -11.30 8.46 -55.86
N GLU A 4 -10.33 7.86 -55.16
CA GLU A 4 -10.44 7.62 -53.72
C GLU A 4 -10.32 8.96 -52.97
N ASP A 5 -11.26 9.15 -52.05
CA ASP A 5 -11.43 10.33 -51.21
C ASP A 5 -10.34 10.36 -50.13
N ASP A 6 -9.34 11.20 -50.37
CA ASP A 6 -8.27 11.52 -49.43
C ASP A 6 -8.79 12.53 -48.39
N GLY A 7 -8.99 12.04 -47.17
CA GLY A 7 -8.83 12.88 -45.97
C GLY A 7 -10.10 13.26 -45.23
N MET A 8 -10.31 12.57 -44.10
CA MET A 8 -10.44 13.27 -42.81
C MET A 8 -10.06 12.27 -41.70
N ASN A 9 -8.81 12.30 -41.26
CA ASN A 9 -8.43 11.64 -40.01
C ASN A 9 -9.05 12.48 -38.88
N PRO A 10 -10.03 11.98 -38.10
CA PRO A 10 -10.63 12.79 -37.05
C PRO A 10 -9.55 13.14 -36.04
N THR A 11 -9.29 14.45 -35.95
CA THR A 11 -8.40 15.12 -35.01
C THR A 11 -8.51 14.45 -33.65
N THR A 12 -7.45 13.73 -33.24
CA THR A 12 -7.32 13.19 -31.90
C THR A 12 -7.18 14.39 -30.97
N VAL A 13 -8.28 14.75 -30.31
CA VAL A 13 -8.25 15.72 -29.22
C VAL A 13 -7.29 15.13 -28.17
N PRO A 14 -6.22 15.83 -27.75
CA PRO A 14 -5.37 15.32 -26.69
C PRO A 14 -6.24 15.09 -25.46
N GLU A 15 -6.28 13.85 -24.98
CA GLU A 15 -6.99 13.50 -23.76
C GLU A 15 -6.40 14.35 -22.63
N LEU A 16 -7.19 15.30 -22.11
CA LEU A 16 -6.81 16.15 -21.00
C LEU A 16 -6.61 15.25 -19.77
N MET A 17 -5.35 14.89 -19.49
CA MET A 17 -5.01 14.11 -18.31
C MET A 17 -5.39 14.88 -17.05
N LEU A 18 -6.34 14.32 -16.29
CA LEU A 18 -6.67 14.78 -14.94
C LEU A 18 -5.53 14.36 -14.02
N SER A 19 -4.69 15.32 -13.65
CA SER A 19 -3.56 15.10 -12.74
C SER A 19 -3.93 15.49 -11.32
N PRO A 20 -3.63 14.66 -10.30
CA PRO A 20 -3.89 15.02 -8.92
C PRO A 20 -3.00 16.19 -8.49
N VAL A 21 -3.58 17.14 -7.75
CA VAL A 21 -2.83 18.21 -7.10
C VAL A 21 -2.10 17.65 -5.89
N LYS A 22 -0.81 17.98 -5.75
CA LYS A 22 -0.04 17.62 -4.55
C LYS A 22 -0.55 18.43 -3.37
N LEU A 23 -0.94 17.74 -2.30
CA LEU A 23 -1.32 18.34 -1.01
C LEU A 23 -0.21 18.16 0.02
N ASP A 24 -0.19 19.03 1.02
CA ASP A 24 0.66 18.87 2.19
C ASP A 24 0.20 17.66 3.02
N PRO A 25 1.12 16.95 3.70
CA PRO A 25 0.76 15.84 4.58
C PRO A 25 -0.20 16.29 5.69
N LEU A 26 -1.22 15.47 5.94
CA LEU A 26 -2.15 15.69 7.05
C LEU A 26 -1.45 15.54 8.41
N THR A 27 -1.84 16.37 9.35
CA THR A 27 -1.32 16.40 10.73
C THR A 27 -2.25 15.70 11.71
N GLY A 28 -3.52 15.56 11.37
CA GLY A 28 -4.58 15.01 12.22
C GLY A 28 -5.48 16.08 12.84
N ASN A 29 -5.04 17.35 12.88
CA ASN A 29 -5.82 18.45 13.44
C ASN A 29 -6.80 19.07 12.45
N GLU A 30 -6.75 18.68 11.17
CA GLU A 30 -7.64 19.21 10.15
C GLU A 30 -9.09 18.80 10.44
N GLU A 31 -10.01 19.76 10.36
CA GLU A 31 -11.46 19.56 10.57
C GLU A 31 -12.15 19.22 9.25
N PHE A 32 -13.15 18.32 9.31
CA PHE A 32 -14.01 18.03 8.17
C PHE A 32 -15.07 19.11 7.99
N GLN A 33 -15.32 19.53 6.75
CA GLN A 33 -16.41 20.46 6.45
C GLN A 33 -17.77 19.76 6.60
N GLY A 34 -18.65 20.31 7.44
CA GLY A 34 -20.02 19.82 7.63
C GLY A 34 -20.16 18.60 8.55
N VAL A 35 -19.06 18.15 9.19
CA VAL A 35 -19.05 17.08 10.18
C VAL A 35 -18.18 17.51 11.36
N ASP A 36 -18.66 17.36 12.58
CA ASP A 36 -17.90 17.64 13.81
C ASP A 36 -16.91 16.50 14.11
N ALA A 37 -15.82 16.46 13.33
CA ALA A 37 -14.75 15.48 13.45
C ALA A 37 -13.44 16.00 12.86
N THR A 38 -12.32 15.47 13.34
CA THR A 38 -10.98 15.73 12.80
C THR A 38 -10.44 14.55 12.00
N VAL A 39 -9.38 14.77 11.22
CA VAL A 39 -8.63 13.70 10.55
C VAL A 39 -8.10 12.66 11.55
N LEU A 40 -7.69 13.08 12.75
CA LEU A 40 -7.27 12.15 13.80
C LEU A 40 -8.41 11.23 14.27
N ASP A 41 -9.63 11.74 14.35
CA ASP A 41 -10.81 10.92 14.68
C ASP A 41 -11.06 9.88 13.58
N PHE A 42 -10.91 10.28 12.31
CA PHE A 42 -10.96 9.34 11.20
C PHE A 42 -9.85 8.28 11.26
N TRP A 43 -8.60 8.65 11.55
CA TRP A 43 -7.50 7.68 11.68
C TRP A 43 -7.74 6.68 12.82
N ARG A 44 -8.26 7.13 13.96
CA ARG A 44 -8.65 6.26 15.06
C ARG A 44 -9.78 5.31 14.68
N PHE A 45 -10.76 5.79 13.91
CA PHE A 45 -11.82 4.94 13.36
C PHE A 45 -11.31 3.93 12.33
N ALA A 46 -10.38 4.33 11.46
CA ALA A 46 -9.89 3.52 10.35
C ALA A 46 -8.90 2.43 10.81
N LEU A 47 -8.07 2.72 11.82
CA LEU A 47 -7.05 1.82 12.36
C LEU A 47 -7.15 1.69 13.90
N PRO A 48 -8.30 1.24 14.43
CA PRO A 48 -8.55 1.23 15.88
C PRO A 48 -7.79 0.12 16.61
N ASP A 49 -7.38 -0.93 15.90
CA ASP A 49 -6.70 -2.09 16.47
C ASP A 49 -5.57 -2.55 15.53
N LEU A 50 -4.33 -2.45 15.99
CA LEU A 50 -3.12 -2.82 15.23
C LEU A 50 -3.04 -4.33 14.90
N ARG A 51 -3.88 -5.16 15.50
CA ARG A 51 -3.97 -6.60 15.23
C ARG A 51 -4.82 -6.91 13.99
N MET A 52 -5.62 -5.95 13.51
CA MET A 52 -6.37 -6.09 12.26
C MET A 52 -5.43 -6.37 11.09
N ASN A 53 -5.87 -7.13 10.09
CA ASN A 53 -4.98 -7.60 9.02
C ASN A 53 -4.32 -6.47 8.23
N ASN A 54 -5.10 -5.44 7.89
CA ASN A 54 -4.62 -4.26 7.20
C ASN A 54 -3.70 -3.42 8.11
N ALA A 55 -4.12 -3.14 9.35
CA ALA A 55 -3.35 -2.36 10.30
C ALA A 55 -1.99 -3.02 10.63
N ARG A 56 -1.96 -4.36 10.76
CA ARG A 56 -0.72 -5.12 10.96
C ARG A 56 0.26 -4.98 9.80
N GLY A 57 -0.24 -4.90 8.56
CA GLY A 57 0.58 -4.58 7.38
C GLY A 57 1.20 -3.20 7.49
N TYR A 58 0.38 -2.18 7.77
CA TYR A 58 0.84 -0.80 7.90
C TYR A 58 1.82 -0.61 9.07
N LEU A 59 1.58 -1.29 10.20
CA LEU A 59 2.49 -1.28 11.33
C LEU A 59 3.85 -1.90 10.97
N ALA A 60 3.87 -3.02 10.25
CA ALA A 60 5.10 -3.65 9.81
C ALA A 60 5.91 -2.72 8.91
N GLU A 61 5.28 -2.10 7.91
CA GLU A 61 5.91 -1.12 7.03
C GLU A 61 6.47 0.08 7.82
N PHE A 62 5.67 0.62 8.76
CA PHE A 62 6.07 1.71 9.63
C PHE A 62 7.30 1.36 10.48
N LEU A 63 7.35 0.16 11.08
CA LEU A 63 8.49 -0.28 11.89
C LEU A 63 9.76 -0.42 11.04
N VAL A 64 9.65 -0.89 9.79
CA VAL A 64 10.78 -0.95 8.85
C VAL A 64 11.25 0.46 8.48
N HIS A 65 10.34 1.39 8.19
CA HIS A 65 10.69 2.80 7.98
C HIS A 65 11.47 3.37 9.16
N LYS A 66 11.02 3.13 10.40
CA LYS A 66 11.71 3.59 11.62
C LYS A 66 13.08 2.94 11.80
N ALA A 67 13.21 1.64 11.57
CA ALA A 67 14.48 0.94 11.65
C ALA A 67 15.52 1.46 10.65
N LEU A 68 15.08 1.91 9.47
CA LEU A 68 15.92 2.42 8.40
C LEU A 68 16.13 3.95 8.43
N GLY A 69 15.47 4.66 9.36
CA GLY A 69 15.52 6.12 9.44
C GLY A 69 14.82 6.85 8.29
N VAL A 70 13.84 6.21 7.65
CA VAL A 70 13.07 6.78 6.54
C VAL A 70 11.89 7.58 7.09
N ASN A 71 11.77 8.84 6.69
CA ASN A 71 10.72 9.76 7.13
C ASN A 71 9.61 10.00 6.08
N ALA A 72 9.65 9.28 4.96
CA ALA A 72 8.63 9.38 3.93
C ALA A 72 7.29 8.79 4.41
N ALA A 73 6.18 9.36 3.93
CA ALA A 73 4.86 8.79 4.13
C ALA A 73 4.65 7.57 3.22
N ARG A 74 3.81 6.64 3.66
CA ARG A 74 3.35 5.51 2.85
C ARG A 74 2.62 6.01 1.60
N VAL A 75 2.91 5.40 0.46
CA VAL A 75 2.20 5.65 -0.80
C VAL A 75 1.51 4.37 -1.24
N GLU A 76 0.18 4.38 -1.19
CA GLU A 76 -0.64 3.28 -1.71
C GLU A 76 -0.44 3.22 -3.23
N TRP A 77 0.00 2.08 -3.77
CA TRP A 77 0.39 1.83 -5.18
C TRP A 77 1.81 2.19 -5.60
N ASP A 78 2.72 2.48 -4.68
CA ASP A 78 4.13 2.55 -5.05
C ASP A 78 4.67 1.16 -5.46
N VAL A 79 5.80 1.15 -6.17
CA VAL A 79 6.45 -0.08 -6.65
C VAL A 79 7.09 -0.91 -5.53
N ALA A 80 7.26 -0.32 -4.35
CA ALA A 80 7.81 -0.95 -3.15
C ALA A 80 7.26 -0.27 -1.89
N ASP A 81 7.16 -1.03 -0.80
CA ASP A 81 6.67 -0.51 0.49
C ASP A 81 7.67 0.47 1.13
N VAL A 82 8.98 0.26 0.96
CA VAL A 82 10.03 1.16 1.45
C VAL A 82 11.10 1.38 0.40
N ARG A 83 11.49 2.65 0.18
CA ARG A 83 12.70 3.01 -0.59
C ARG A 83 13.81 3.45 0.35
N TRP A 84 14.98 2.81 0.24
CA TRP A 84 16.12 3.13 1.09
C TRP A 84 17.44 2.91 0.35
N GLN A 85 18.27 3.95 0.27
CA GLN A 85 19.59 3.90 -0.39
C GLN A 85 19.56 3.36 -1.83
N GLY A 86 18.51 3.68 -2.59
CA GLY A 86 18.32 3.21 -3.97
C GLY A 86 17.77 1.79 -4.09
N LEU A 87 17.50 1.11 -2.96
CA LEU A 87 16.90 -0.22 -2.92
C LEU A 87 15.38 -0.12 -2.71
N ASN A 88 14.67 -1.01 -3.39
CA ASN A 88 13.25 -1.28 -3.21
C ASN A 88 13.07 -2.41 -2.19
N ILE A 89 12.26 -2.17 -1.16
CA ILE A 89 12.01 -3.13 -0.09
C ILE A 89 10.51 -3.41 -0.03
N GLU A 90 10.15 -4.69 -0.10
CA GLU A 90 8.78 -5.18 0.12
C GLU A 90 8.67 -5.69 1.56
N VAL A 91 7.63 -5.26 2.28
CA VAL A 91 7.34 -5.66 3.65
C VAL A 91 6.10 -6.55 3.67
N LYS A 92 6.23 -7.77 4.18
CA LYS A 92 5.10 -8.68 4.38
C LYS A 92 4.91 -8.94 5.86
N SER A 93 3.66 -8.93 6.32
CA SER A 93 3.31 -9.25 7.70
C SER A 93 2.49 -10.54 7.82
N SER A 94 2.71 -11.28 8.91
CA SER A 94 1.93 -12.47 9.26
C SER A 94 1.83 -12.62 10.78
N ALA A 95 0.90 -13.44 11.25
CA ALA A 95 0.68 -13.69 12.66
C ALA A 95 0.10 -15.09 12.87
N TYR A 96 0.46 -15.74 13.98
CA TYR A 96 -0.18 -17.00 14.38
C TYR A 96 -1.64 -16.78 14.79
N LEU A 97 -1.92 -15.66 15.44
CA LEU A 97 -3.26 -15.28 15.86
C LEU A 97 -3.85 -14.17 14.99
N GLN A 98 -5.17 -14.21 14.83
CA GLN A 98 -6.02 -13.28 14.12
C GLN A 98 -6.96 -12.60 15.13
N LEU A 99 -7.66 -11.54 14.72
CA LEU A 99 -8.60 -10.84 15.60
C LEU A 99 -9.99 -11.52 15.68
N TRP A 100 -10.14 -12.70 15.08
CA TRP A 100 -11.35 -13.52 15.12
C TRP A 100 -11.02 -14.91 15.66
N ASP A 101 -12.04 -15.63 16.09
CA ASP A 101 -11.88 -16.96 16.68
C ASP A 101 -11.23 -17.94 15.70
N GLN A 102 -10.23 -18.67 16.21
CA GLN A 102 -9.52 -19.69 15.46
C GLN A 102 -9.56 -21.02 16.21
N ARG A 103 -9.72 -22.12 15.45
CA ARG A 103 -9.59 -23.47 16.01
C ARG A 103 -8.14 -23.87 16.29
N ALA A 104 -7.19 -23.24 15.60
CA ALA A 104 -5.76 -23.45 15.75
C ALA A 104 -4.99 -22.22 15.22
N PRO A 105 -3.74 -21.99 15.69
CA PRO A 105 -2.87 -20.97 15.13
C PRO A 105 -2.69 -21.09 13.61
N SER A 106 -2.66 -19.95 12.92
CA SER A 106 -2.40 -19.89 11.48
C SER A 106 -1.01 -20.42 11.15
N ARG A 107 -0.88 -21.18 10.06
CA ARG A 107 0.44 -21.49 9.49
C ARG A 107 1.02 -20.21 8.90
N ILE A 108 2.23 -19.85 9.31
CA ILE A 108 2.94 -18.71 8.71
C ILE A 108 3.38 -19.08 7.30
N SER A 109 2.97 -18.27 6.34
CA SER A 109 3.37 -18.37 4.94
C SER A 109 3.26 -17.01 4.29
N PHE A 110 4.19 -16.72 3.37
CA PHE A 110 4.21 -15.46 2.64
C PHE A 110 4.03 -15.73 1.15
N GLY A 111 3.02 -15.08 0.56
CA GLY A 111 2.70 -15.15 -0.87
C GLY A 111 2.89 -13.80 -1.54
N GLY A 112 2.60 -13.75 -2.85
CA GLY A 112 2.65 -12.49 -3.61
C GLY A 112 4.06 -11.86 -3.64
N LEU A 113 5.10 -12.69 -3.56
CA LEU A 113 6.49 -12.21 -3.64
C LEU A 113 6.86 -11.78 -5.06
N LYS A 114 6.23 -12.41 -6.06
CA LYS A 114 6.34 -12.00 -7.45
C LYS A 114 5.05 -11.36 -7.92
N SER A 115 5.15 -10.28 -8.67
CA SER A 115 4.00 -9.59 -9.26
C SER A 115 4.36 -8.98 -10.61
N ARG A 116 3.35 -8.51 -11.34
CA ARG A 116 3.55 -7.62 -12.49
C ARG A 116 3.62 -6.18 -12.00
N ILE A 117 4.40 -5.36 -12.66
CA ILE A 117 4.52 -3.93 -12.36
C ILE A 117 3.49 -3.17 -13.21
N LEU A 118 2.78 -2.21 -12.62
CA LEU A 118 1.97 -1.26 -13.37
C LEU A 118 2.90 -0.25 -14.07
N LEU A 119 2.91 -0.28 -15.41
CA LEU A 119 3.73 0.61 -16.23
C LEU A 119 3.07 1.99 -16.37
N PRO A 120 3.83 3.05 -16.72
CA PRO A 120 3.28 4.38 -16.97
C PRO A 120 2.19 4.43 -18.05
N SER A 121 2.14 3.43 -18.93
CA SER A 121 1.10 3.27 -19.94
C SER A 121 -0.26 2.81 -19.39
N GLY A 122 -0.37 2.60 -18.07
CA GLY A 122 -1.56 2.03 -17.42
C GLY A 122 -1.71 0.52 -17.61
N LYS A 123 -0.75 -0.14 -18.26
CA LYS A 123 -0.74 -1.60 -18.46
C LYS A 123 0.23 -2.28 -17.51
N TYR A 124 -0.04 -3.54 -17.20
CA TYR A 124 0.89 -4.36 -16.43
C TYR A 124 2.05 -4.90 -17.29
N SER A 125 3.21 -5.11 -16.68
CA SER A 125 4.33 -5.83 -17.30
C SER A 125 3.91 -7.22 -17.77
N ALA A 126 4.51 -7.70 -18.85
CA ALA A 126 4.22 -9.05 -19.37
C ALA A 126 4.64 -10.13 -18.36
N GLU A 127 5.82 -9.96 -17.77
CA GLU A 127 6.46 -10.92 -16.88
C GLU A 127 6.10 -10.69 -15.40
N ILE A 128 6.07 -11.80 -14.65
CA ILE A 128 5.92 -11.84 -13.20
C ILE A 128 7.32 -12.01 -12.59
N THR A 129 7.79 -11.01 -11.86
CA THR A 129 9.17 -10.99 -11.33
C THR A 129 9.21 -10.61 -9.86
N TYR A 130 10.38 -10.74 -9.22
CA TYR A 130 10.63 -10.11 -7.92
C TYR A 130 10.91 -8.63 -8.18
N ASN A 131 10.01 -7.77 -7.74
CA ASN A 131 10.06 -6.33 -8.05
C ASN A 131 10.75 -5.52 -6.94
N ALA A 132 11.11 -6.17 -5.82
CA ALA A 132 11.90 -5.59 -4.74
C ALA A 132 13.28 -6.25 -4.65
N ASP A 133 14.28 -5.48 -4.21
CA ASP A 133 15.64 -5.95 -3.95
C ASP A 133 15.72 -6.70 -2.62
N ILE A 134 14.91 -6.29 -1.64
CA ILE A 134 14.85 -6.88 -0.29
C ILE A 134 13.41 -7.21 0.07
N TYR A 135 13.21 -8.36 0.68
CA TYR A 135 11.93 -8.76 1.28
C TYR A 135 12.09 -8.87 2.80
N VAL A 136 11.28 -8.11 3.54
CA VAL A 136 11.24 -8.15 5.00
C VAL A 136 9.98 -8.87 5.46
N PHE A 137 10.15 -9.93 6.25
CA PHE A 137 9.07 -10.74 6.78
C PHE A 137 8.86 -10.46 8.27
N CYS A 138 7.78 -9.74 8.60
CA CYS A 138 7.40 -9.43 9.97
C CYS A 138 6.39 -10.47 10.48
N VAL A 139 6.73 -11.17 11.57
CA VAL A 139 5.86 -12.19 12.18
C VAL A 139 5.51 -11.81 13.61
N HIS A 140 4.22 -11.69 13.90
CA HIS A 140 3.75 -11.66 15.28
C HIS A 140 3.70 -13.10 15.83
N THR A 141 4.56 -13.41 16.80
CA THR A 141 4.88 -14.80 17.20
C THR A 141 4.03 -15.33 18.35
N VAL A 142 3.26 -14.47 19.03
CA VAL A 142 2.38 -14.87 20.13
C VAL A 142 1.32 -15.88 19.67
N ARG A 143 1.04 -16.87 20.53
CA ARG A 143 0.08 -17.95 20.28
C ARG A 143 -1.09 -18.00 21.28
N ASN A 144 -1.12 -17.08 22.23
CA ASN A 144 -2.19 -16.90 23.19
C ASN A 144 -2.82 -15.51 23.06
N HIS A 145 -4.14 -15.41 22.92
CA HIS A 145 -4.83 -14.12 22.75
C HIS A 145 -4.62 -13.17 23.93
N SER A 146 -4.47 -13.68 25.16
CA SER A 146 -4.23 -12.83 26.34
C SER A 146 -2.87 -12.12 26.29
N GLU A 147 -1.94 -12.62 25.48
CA GLU A 147 -0.60 -12.07 25.31
C GLU A 147 -0.45 -11.31 23.97
N TYR A 148 -1.51 -11.24 23.16
CA TYR A 148 -1.46 -10.59 21.85
C TYR A 148 -1.50 -9.07 22.01
N ASN A 149 -0.35 -8.51 22.38
CA ASN A 149 -0.09 -7.09 22.44
C ASN A 149 0.88 -6.68 21.31
N PRO A 150 0.43 -5.86 20.33
CA PRO A 150 1.27 -5.39 19.23
C PRO A 150 2.20 -4.21 19.60
N LEU A 151 2.20 -3.74 20.86
CA LEU A 151 3.00 -2.63 21.38
C LEU A 151 4.05 -3.05 22.41
#